data_AF-A0A3G8YAV1-F1
#
_entry.id   AF-A0A3G8YAV1-F1
#
_cell.length_a   1.000
_cell.length_b   1.000
_cell.length_c   1.000
_cell.angle_alpha   90.00
_cell.angle_beta   90.00
_cell.angle_gamma   90.00
#
_symmetry.space_group_name_H-M   'P 1'
#
loop_
_entity.id
_entity.type
_entity.pdbx_description
1 polymer ?
#
loop_
_entity_poly.entity_id
_entity_poly.type
_entity_poly.pdbx_seq_one_letter_code
_entity_poly.pdbx_strand_id
1 'polypeptide(L)'
;MSLSPSPRPTSDDQQWPDQQWLSGGKPTSIAGQAAYLAGRAGDTLGLIVVGALSLGLIAVLLICLILAGIKGSLVATLLMLLAIAGVVLAFGKFRRQTRQAAVLRSGGAALPRSDVGTEFATLEAERIQKLAHLTLKAGASLSAPLRQKLNASATAIRDALRATAAGGVLTREAHDARQAADDDLPTALSAYQDLRVTGSGLAYGEVLLSEQLTLIERRMRSISDAQAQQHTRKLEAGRRYLSVKYGEADDLQPAEMRVSGQKVKGEAER
;
A
#
# COMPACT_ATOMS: atom_id res chain seq x y z
N MET A 1 -3.93 60.74 -32.49
CA MET A 1 -3.74 60.32 -31.09
C MET A 1 -3.45 58.82 -31.09
N SER A 2 -2.18 58.48 -30.91
CA SER A 2 -1.62 57.12 -30.97
C SER A 2 -1.59 56.53 -29.56
N LEU A 3 -2.29 55.41 -29.35
CA LEU A 3 -2.28 54.65 -28.10
C LEU A 3 -0.95 53.88 -27.98
N SER A 4 -0.22 54.12 -26.90
CA SER A 4 0.95 53.32 -26.53
C SER A 4 0.51 51.95 -26.00
N PRO A 5 1.14 50.83 -26.40
CA PRO A 5 0.83 49.54 -25.83
C PRO A 5 1.41 49.41 -24.42
N SER A 6 0.58 48.96 -23.49
CA SER A 6 0.95 48.62 -22.11
C SER A 6 1.84 47.37 -22.10
N PRO A 7 2.94 47.33 -21.33
CA PRO A 7 3.80 46.15 -21.26
C PRO A 7 3.09 45.01 -20.54
N ARG A 8 3.03 43.83 -21.18
CA ARG A 8 2.64 42.58 -20.50
C ARG A 8 3.74 42.19 -19.51
N PRO A 9 3.42 41.79 -18.28
CA PRO A 9 4.40 41.18 -17.41
C PRO A 9 4.82 39.83 -18.01
N THR A 10 6.11 39.71 -18.32
CA THR A 10 6.77 38.46 -18.70
C THR A 10 6.78 37.51 -17.50
N SER A 11 6.39 36.27 -17.75
CA SER A 11 6.18 35.19 -16.77
C SER A 11 7.46 34.64 -16.10
N ASP A 12 8.58 35.36 -16.15
CA ASP A 12 9.90 34.80 -15.81
C ASP A 12 10.56 35.38 -14.56
N ASP A 13 10.00 36.42 -13.92
CA ASP A 13 10.68 37.12 -12.81
C ASP A 13 10.07 36.90 -11.41
N GLN A 14 9.24 35.88 -11.24
CA GLN A 14 8.64 35.56 -9.93
C GLN A 14 8.98 34.14 -9.48
N GLN A 15 10.28 33.85 -9.43
CA GLN A 15 10.80 32.69 -8.74
C GLN A 15 11.00 33.05 -7.25
N TRP A 16 9.97 32.79 -6.44
CA TRP A 16 10.05 32.94 -4.98
C TRP A 16 11.21 32.09 -4.42
N PRO A 17 12.11 32.65 -3.59
CA PRO A 17 13.27 31.93 -3.05
C PRO A 17 12.95 30.78 -2.07
N ASP A 18 11.68 30.48 -1.81
CA ASP A 18 11.25 29.55 -0.74
C ASP A 18 10.78 28.16 -1.21
N GLN A 19 10.96 27.77 -2.48
CA GLN A 19 10.51 26.44 -2.97
C GLN A 19 11.48 25.28 -2.67
N GLN A 20 12.49 25.47 -1.83
CA GLN A 20 13.48 24.43 -1.48
C GLN A 20 12.87 23.23 -0.72
N TRP A 21 11.72 23.40 -0.05
CA TRP A 21 11.02 22.31 0.62
C TRP A 21 10.15 21.46 -0.33
N LEU A 22 9.88 21.93 -1.56
CA LEU A 22 9.18 21.16 -2.60
C LEU A 22 10.13 20.26 -3.39
N SER A 23 11.43 20.56 -3.38
CA SER A 23 12.48 19.68 -3.87
C SER A 23 12.86 18.63 -2.81
N GLY A 24 11.94 17.72 -2.51
CA GLY A 24 12.29 16.45 -1.90
C GLY A 24 13.24 15.71 -2.83
N GLY A 25 14.53 15.76 -2.52
CA GLY A 25 15.59 15.21 -3.34
C GLY A 25 15.32 13.75 -3.68
N LYS A 26 15.15 13.46 -4.97
CA LYS A 26 15.37 12.10 -5.48
C LYS A 26 16.86 11.80 -5.27
N PRO A 27 17.25 10.78 -4.51
CA PRO A 27 18.65 10.39 -4.43
C PRO A 27 19.02 9.67 -5.73
N THR A 28 19.32 10.44 -6.78
CA THR A 28 20.00 9.92 -7.97
C THR A 28 21.50 10.01 -7.74
N SER A 29 22.01 9.18 -6.84
CA SER A 29 23.44 8.88 -6.84
C SER A 29 23.62 7.37 -6.99
N ILE A 30 24.16 6.98 -8.14
CA ILE A 30 24.49 5.60 -8.51
C ILE A 30 25.51 5.01 -7.50
N ALA A 31 26.27 5.87 -6.82
CA ALA A 31 27.19 5.51 -5.74
C ALA A 31 26.48 5.06 -4.45
N GLY A 32 25.30 5.60 -4.12
CA GLY A 32 24.52 5.18 -2.94
C GLY A 32 23.84 3.82 -3.12
N GLN A 33 23.42 3.50 -4.35
CA GLN A 33 22.83 2.19 -4.68
C GLN A 33 23.88 1.06 -4.69
N ALA A 34 25.12 1.35 -5.09
CA ALA A 34 26.21 0.36 -5.04
C ALA A 34 26.64 0.02 -3.60
N ALA A 35 26.68 1.01 -2.69
CA ALA A 35 27.01 0.77 -1.29
C ALA A 35 25.92 -0.02 -0.54
N TYR A 36 24.64 0.19 -0.87
CA TYR A 36 23.51 -0.53 -0.27
C TYR A 36 23.41 -1.99 -0.77
N LEU A 37 23.86 -2.27 -2.00
CA LEU A 37 23.93 -3.64 -2.53
C LEU A 37 25.17 -4.39 -2.02
N ALA A 38 26.31 -3.73 -1.84
CA ALA A 38 27.52 -4.34 -1.29
C ALA A 38 27.35 -4.75 0.18
N GLY A 39 26.66 -3.94 1.00
CA GLY A 39 26.36 -4.30 2.39
C GLY A 39 25.36 -5.45 2.55
N ARG A 40 24.41 -5.60 1.60
CA ARG A 40 23.35 -6.61 1.66
C ARG A 40 23.74 -7.97 1.08
N ALA A 41 24.79 -8.01 0.25
CA ALA A 41 25.35 -9.25 -0.27
C ALA A 41 26.18 -10.01 0.79
N GLY A 42 26.86 -9.30 1.69
CA GLY A 42 27.65 -9.94 2.77
C GLY A 42 26.80 -10.66 3.81
N ASP A 43 25.66 -10.08 4.17
CA ASP A 43 24.80 -10.60 5.24
C ASP A 43 23.93 -11.79 4.78
N THR A 44 23.52 -11.80 3.51
CA THR A 44 22.78 -12.94 2.94
C THR A 44 23.71 -14.11 2.65
N LEU A 45 24.94 -13.89 2.19
CA LEU A 45 25.94 -14.96 2.05
C LEU A 45 26.33 -15.55 3.40
N GLY A 46 26.52 -14.73 4.44
CA GLY A 46 26.79 -15.22 5.80
C GLY A 46 25.66 -16.08 6.36
N LEU A 47 24.40 -15.67 6.17
CA LEU A 47 23.23 -16.43 6.61
C LEU A 47 22.99 -17.70 5.78
N ILE A 48 23.28 -17.68 4.48
CA ILE A 48 23.17 -18.87 3.61
C ILE A 48 24.26 -19.88 3.94
N VAL A 49 25.49 -19.44 4.19
CA VAL A 49 26.59 -20.34 4.57
C VAL A 49 26.33 -20.97 5.94
N VAL A 50 25.89 -20.20 6.94
CA VAL A 50 25.52 -20.73 8.26
C VAL A 50 24.26 -21.60 8.19
N GLY A 51 23.30 -21.26 7.33
CA GLY A 51 22.12 -22.08 7.05
C GLY A 51 22.47 -23.42 6.40
N ALA A 52 23.36 -23.42 5.42
CA ALA A 52 23.82 -24.62 4.72
C ALA A 52 24.67 -25.52 5.65
N LEU A 53 25.54 -24.94 6.49
CA LEU A 53 26.33 -25.69 7.46
C LEU A 53 25.46 -26.34 8.55
N SER A 54 24.45 -25.62 9.03
CA SER A 54 23.52 -26.15 10.04
C SER A 54 22.61 -27.25 9.46
N LEU A 55 22.11 -27.08 8.24
CA LEU A 55 21.31 -28.12 7.58
C LEU A 55 22.15 -29.36 7.24
N GLY A 56 23.39 -29.18 6.81
CA GLY A 56 24.35 -30.26 6.56
C GLY A 56 24.65 -31.06 7.83
N LEU A 57 24.88 -30.38 8.96
CA LEU A 57 25.11 -31.04 10.25
C LEU A 57 23.89 -31.86 10.70
N ILE A 58 22.68 -31.31 10.53
CA ILE A 58 21.41 -32.01 10.84
C ILE A 58 21.21 -33.23 9.95
N ALA A 59 21.52 -33.14 8.65
CA ALA A 59 21.41 -34.25 7.72
C ALA A 59 22.40 -35.38 8.06
N VAL A 60 23.65 -35.06 8.40
CA VAL A 60 24.65 -36.05 8.82
C VAL A 60 24.25 -36.73 10.14
N LEU A 61 23.69 -35.97 11.09
CA LEU A 61 23.14 -36.52 12.35
C LEU A 61 21.95 -37.46 12.08
N LEU A 62 21.05 -37.11 11.16
CA LEU A 62 19.92 -37.96 10.77
C LEU A 62 20.38 -39.26 10.08
N ILE A 63 21.39 -39.18 9.21
CA ILE A 63 21.95 -40.36 8.55
C ILE A 63 22.61 -41.28 9.59
N CYS A 64 23.39 -40.73 10.53
CA CYS A 64 23.96 -41.52 11.63
C CYS A 64 22.87 -42.14 12.52
N LEU A 65 21.73 -41.48 12.72
CA LEU A 65 20.60 -42.00 13.48
C LEU A 65 19.97 -43.22 12.80
N ILE A 66 19.82 -43.16 11.47
CA ILE A 66 19.31 -44.29 10.68
C ILE A 66 20.28 -45.47 10.78
N LEU A 67 21.60 -45.24 10.64
CA LEU A 67 22.61 -46.30 10.80
C LEU A 67 22.68 -46.87 12.23
N ALA A 68 22.48 -46.04 13.26
CA ALA A 68 22.45 -46.46 14.66
C ALA A 68 21.20 -47.28 14.99
N GLY A 69 20.03 -46.90 14.43
CA GLY A 69 18.78 -47.64 14.56
C GLY A 69 18.87 -49.05 13.97
N ILE A 70 19.58 -49.22 12.86
CA ILE A 70 19.80 -50.53 12.23
C ILE A 70 20.63 -51.46 13.12
N LYS A 71 21.52 -50.94 13.99
CA LYS A 71 22.35 -51.73 14.92
C LYS A 71 21.65 -52.15 16.21
N GLY A 72 20.37 -51.79 16.41
CA GLY A 72 19.51 -52.37 17.43
C GLY A 72 19.80 -51.99 18.89
N SER A 73 20.63 -50.98 19.16
CA SER A 73 20.86 -50.52 20.53
C SER A 73 19.90 -49.40 20.91
N LEU A 74 18.86 -49.76 21.67
CA LEU A 74 17.81 -48.87 22.17
C LEU A 74 18.36 -47.76 23.10
N VAL A 75 19.48 -48.02 23.76
CA VAL A 75 20.19 -47.04 24.60
C VAL A 75 20.92 -46.01 23.74
N ALA A 76 21.51 -46.44 22.61
CA ALA A 76 22.20 -45.54 21.69
C ALA A 76 21.23 -44.58 20.99
N THR A 77 20.03 -45.07 20.63
CA THR A 77 18.99 -44.22 20.02
C THR A 77 18.43 -43.19 21.00
N LEU A 78 18.25 -43.55 22.28
CA LEU A 78 17.79 -42.62 23.31
C LEU A 78 18.83 -41.53 23.64
N LEU A 79 20.10 -41.90 23.80
CA LEU A 79 21.18 -40.92 24.03
C LEU A 79 21.35 -39.97 22.84
N MET A 80 21.14 -40.46 21.61
CA MET A 80 21.22 -39.64 20.41
C MET A 80 20.03 -38.69 20.26
N LEU A 81 18.80 -39.11 20.62
CA LEU A 81 17.63 -38.23 20.68
C LEU A 81 17.83 -37.10 21.70
N LEU A 82 18.43 -37.41 22.85
CA LEU A 82 18.74 -36.41 23.88
C LEU A 82 19.77 -35.40 23.38
N ALA A 83 20.80 -35.85 22.65
CA ALA A 83 21.78 -34.97 22.02
C ALA A 83 21.14 -34.05 20.98
N ILE A 84 20.23 -34.56 20.15
CA ILE A 84 19.49 -33.76 19.16
C ILE A 84 18.59 -32.72 19.85
N ALA A 85 17.84 -33.12 20.88
CA ALA A 85 17.03 -32.20 21.67
C ALA A 85 17.88 -31.10 22.32
N GLY A 86 19.08 -31.44 22.79
CA GLY A 86 20.08 -30.50 23.30
C GLY A 86 20.53 -29.50 22.24
N VAL A 87 20.84 -29.96 21.02
CA VAL A 87 21.24 -29.09 19.89
C VAL A 87 20.09 -28.18 19.47
N VAL A 88 18.85 -28.68 19.40
CA VAL A 88 17.67 -27.88 19.06
C VAL A 88 17.41 -26.80 20.11
N LEU A 89 17.51 -27.14 21.41
CA LEU A 89 17.36 -26.19 22.50
C LEU A 89 18.48 -25.14 22.53
N ALA A 90 19.73 -25.56 22.30
CA ALA A 90 20.87 -24.66 22.20
C ALA A 90 20.74 -23.72 20.99
N PHE A 91 20.28 -24.21 19.84
CA PHE A 91 20.02 -23.41 18.65
C PHE A 91 18.85 -22.44 18.85
N GLY A 92 17.79 -22.85 19.56
CA GLY A 92 16.69 -21.99 19.96
C GLY A 92 17.14 -20.85 20.89
N LYS A 93 18.02 -21.15 21.86
CA LYS A 93 18.64 -20.15 22.74
C LYS A 93 19.60 -19.23 22.00
N PHE A 94 20.42 -19.75 21.10
CA PHE A 94 21.33 -18.97 20.26
C PHE A 94 20.55 -18.01 19.35
N ARG A 95 19.46 -18.45 18.71
CA ARG A 95 18.56 -17.56 17.94
C ARG A 95 17.91 -16.47 18.80
N ARG A 96 17.59 -16.76 20.06
CA ARG A 96 17.05 -15.75 20.99
C ARG A 96 18.13 -14.77 21.43
N GLN A 97 19.36 -15.24 21.70
CA GLN A 97 20.49 -14.38 22.07
C GLN A 97 20.98 -13.53 20.90
N THR A 98 21.00 -14.02 19.66
CA THR A 98 21.34 -13.19 18.50
C THR A 98 20.27 -12.15 18.22
N ARG A 99 18.99 -12.46 18.44
CA ARG A 99 17.91 -11.45 18.43
C ARG A 99 18.07 -10.40 19.53
N GLN A 100 18.45 -10.80 20.75
CA GLN A 100 18.70 -9.85 21.85
C GLN A 100 19.97 -9.02 21.64
N ALA A 101 21.04 -9.60 21.09
CA ALA A 101 22.27 -8.89 20.76
C ALA A 101 22.10 -7.95 19.55
N ALA A 102 21.24 -8.31 18.58
CA ALA A 102 20.82 -7.40 17.52
C ALA A 102 20.04 -6.20 18.09
N VAL A 103 19.16 -6.43 19.07
CA VAL A 103 18.40 -5.37 19.78
C VAL A 103 19.31 -4.45 20.59
N LEU A 104 20.38 -4.96 21.20
CA LEU A 104 21.35 -4.15 21.95
C LEU A 104 22.34 -3.41 21.03
N ARG A 105 22.72 -3.99 19.90
CA ARG A 105 23.58 -3.34 18.89
C ARG A 105 22.84 -2.26 18.09
N SER A 106 21.51 -2.32 18.04
CA SER A 106 20.64 -1.26 17.50
C SER A 106 20.35 -0.10 18.48
N GLY A 107 20.97 -0.09 19.67
CA GLY A 107 20.82 1.02 20.63
C GLY A 107 21.61 2.29 20.28
N GLY A 108 22.56 2.21 19.33
CA GLY A 108 23.43 3.33 18.95
C GLY A 108 23.29 3.83 17.51
N ALA A 109 22.50 3.15 16.66
CA ALA A 109 22.16 3.62 15.33
C ALA A 109 20.67 3.89 15.32
N ALA A 110 20.29 5.16 15.08
CA ALA A 110 18.90 5.58 14.97
C ALA A 110 18.14 4.63 14.04
N LEU A 111 17.33 3.72 14.62
CA LEU A 111 16.45 2.87 13.87
C LEU A 111 15.48 3.79 13.12
N PRO A 112 15.32 3.65 11.79
CA PRO A 112 14.24 4.33 11.11
C PRO A 112 12.96 3.82 11.75
N ARG A 113 12.22 4.73 12.36
CA ARG A 113 10.87 4.49 12.86
C ARG A 113 10.11 3.82 11.71
N SER A 114 9.84 2.52 11.80
CA SER A 114 8.94 1.84 10.87
C SER A 114 7.64 2.61 10.96
N ASP A 115 7.38 3.41 9.93
CA ASP A 115 6.15 4.14 9.82
C ASP A 115 5.13 3.11 9.36
N VAL A 116 4.31 2.67 10.31
CA VAL A 116 3.24 1.69 10.09
C VAL A 116 2.42 2.08 8.84
N GLY A 117 2.23 3.37 8.56
CA GLY A 117 1.57 3.85 7.35
C GLY A 117 2.28 3.46 6.05
N THR A 118 3.61 3.48 6.04
CA THR A 118 4.41 3.04 4.87
C THR A 118 4.28 1.55 4.62
N GLU A 119 4.28 0.72 5.67
CA GLU A 119 4.08 -0.72 5.55
C GLU A 119 2.67 -1.04 5.01
N PHE A 120 1.62 -0.38 5.51
CA PHE A 120 0.27 -0.55 4.98
C PHE A 120 0.14 -0.14 3.51
N ALA A 121 0.73 0.99 3.13
CA ALA A 121 0.74 1.43 1.74
C ALA A 121 1.45 0.43 0.82
N THR A 122 2.55 -0.19 1.28
CA THR A 122 3.23 -1.24 0.51
C THR A 122 2.38 -2.50 0.34
N LEU A 123 1.66 -2.92 1.38
CA LEU A 123 0.77 -4.10 1.31
C LEU A 123 -0.40 -3.86 0.34
N GLU A 124 -0.94 -2.65 0.31
CA GLU A 124 -2.02 -2.30 -0.63
C GLU A 124 -1.52 -2.19 -2.07
N ALA A 125 -0.30 -1.67 -2.28
CA ALA A 125 0.34 -1.70 -3.59
C ALA A 125 0.54 -3.15 -4.09
N GLU A 126 0.97 -4.07 -3.22
CA GLU A 126 1.11 -5.49 -3.54
C GLU A 126 -0.24 -6.12 -3.92
N ARG A 127 -1.32 -5.83 -3.19
CA ARG A 127 -2.69 -6.29 -3.53
C ARG A 127 -3.13 -5.78 -4.89
N ILE A 128 -2.92 -4.50 -5.18
CA ILE A 128 -3.24 -3.91 -6.48
C ILE A 128 -2.45 -4.61 -7.61
N GLN A 129 -1.18 -4.94 -7.37
CA GLN A 129 -0.37 -5.67 -8.34
C GLN A 129 -0.88 -7.11 -8.55
N LYS A 130 -1.25 -7.82 -7.47
CA LYS A 130 -1.86 -9.16 -7.55
C LYS A 130 -3.18 -9.14 -8.33
N LEU A 131 -4.03 -8.15 -8.03
CA LEU A 131 -5.29 -7.92 -8.74
C LEU A 131 -5.05 -7.71 -10.25
N ALA A 132 -4.08 -6.88 -10.62
CA ALA A 132 -3.72 -6.65 -12.02
C ALA A 132 -3.20 -7.92 -12.71
N HIS A 133 -2.41 -8.74 -12.02
CA HIS A 133 -1.95 -10.00 -12.57
C HIS A 133 -3.10 -11.00 -12.79
N LEU A 134 -4.01 -11.09 -11.82
CA LEU A 134 -5.19 -11.95 -11.88
C LEU A 134 -6.13 -11.55 -13.01
N THR A 135 -6.35 -10.26 -13.23
CA THR A 135 -7.24 -9.77 -14.30
C THR A 135 -6.67 -10.00 -15.68
N LEU A 136 -5.36 -9.82 -15.86
CA LEU A 136 -4.68 -10.17 -17.11
C LEU A 136 -4.77 -11.68 -17.39
N LYS A 137 -4.46 -12.51 -16.39
CA LYS A 137 -4.51 -13.98 -16.51
C LYS A 137 -5.92 -14.48 -16.83
N ALA A 138 -6.92 -14.05 -16.07
CA ALA A 138 -8.30 -14.47 -16.27
C ALA A 138 -8.91 -13.88 -17.56
N GLY A 139 -8.58 -12.62 -17.88
CA GLY A 139 -9.07 -11.90 -19.05
C GLY A 139 -8.72 -12.56 -20.38
N ALA A 140 -7.54 -13.18 -20.48
CA ALA A 140 -7.12 -13.94 -21.67
C ALA A 140 -8.07 -15.11 -22.00
N SER A 141 -8.73 -15.65 -20.99
CA SER A 141 -9.59 -16.82 -21.10
C SER A 141 -11.07 -16.48 -21.32
N LEU A 142 -11.48 -15.24 -21.05
CA LEU A 142 -12.89 -14.81 -21.06
C LEU A 142 -13.34 -14.28 -22.43
N SER A 143 -14.66 -14.37 -22.69
CA SER A 143 -15.31 -13.70 -23.82
C SER A 143 -15.19 -12.18 -23.70
N ALA A 144 -15.26 -11.46 -24.83
CA ALA A 144 -15.13 -10.00 -24.87
C ALA A 144 -16.06 -9.25 -23.87
N PRO A 145 -17.37 -9.57 -23.75
CA PRO A 145 -18.24 -8.87 -22.80
C PRO A 145 -17.86 -9.14 -21.34
N LEU A 146 -17.48 -10.37 -21.00
CA LEU A 146 -17.03 -10.71 -19.65
C LEU A 146 -15.69 -10.06 -19.30
N ARG A 147 -14.79 -9.95 -20.27
CA ARG A 147 -13.51 -9.26 -20.11
C ARG A 147 -13.71 -7.77 -19.79
N GLN A 148 -14.68 -7.11 -20.44
CA GLN A 148 -15.03 -5.72 -20.14
C GLN A 148 -15.54 -5.57 -18.71
N LYS A 149 -16.45 -6.44 -18.28
CA LYS A 149 -16.98 -6.45 -16.89
C LYS A 149 -15.90 -6.76 -15.85
N LEU A 150 -14.98 -7.68 -16.16
CA LEU A 150 -13.84 -7.98 -15.30
C LEU A 150 -12.95 -6.75 -15.12
N ASN A 151 -12.63 -6.06 -16.22
CA ASN A 151 -11.82 -4.84 -16.17
C ASN A 151 -12.51 -3.70 -15.40
N ALA A 152 -13.82 -3.55 -15.57
CA ALA A 152 -14.62 -2.56 -14.83
C ALA A 152 -14.63 -2.85 -13.33
N SER A 153 -14.89 -4.11 -12.95
CA SER A 153 -14.84 -4.57 -11.55
C SER A 153 -13.44 -4.40 -10.94
N ALA A 154 -12.38 -4.81 -11.63
CA ALA A 154 -11.01 -4.67 -11.15
C ALA A 154 -10.59 -3.21 -10.97
N THR A 155 -11.01 -2.33 -11.89
CA THR A 155 -10.76 -0.88 -11.76
C THR A 155 -11.48 -0.34 -10.53
N ALA A 156 -12.74 -0.71 -10.31
CA ALA A 156 -13.50 -0.29 -9.14
C ALA A 156 -12.85 -0.79 -7.82
N ILE A 157 -12.41 -2.06 -7.75
CA ILE A 157 -11.68 -2.59 -6.59
C ILE A 157 -10.39 -1.80 -6.35
N ARG A 158 -9.59 -1.57 -7.39
CA ARG A 158 -8.34 -0.80 -7.29
C ARG A 158 -8.59 0.61 -6.76
N ASP A 159 -9.62 1.27 -7.26
CA ASP A 159 -9.95 2.64 -6.87
C ASP A 159 -10.50 2.68 -5.44
N ALA A 160 -11.28 1.69 -5.01
CA ALA A 160 -11.73 1.52 -3.62
C ALA A 160 -10.56 1.24 -2.65
N LEU A 161 -9.61 0.38 -3.02
CA LEU A 161 -8.39 0.13 -2.25
C LEU A 161 -7.58 1.42 -2.08
N ARG A 162 -7.38 2.19 -3.16
CA ARG A 162 -6.67 3.48 -3.10
C ARG A 162 -7.41 4.51 -2.24
N ALA A 163 -8.73 4.57 -2.34
CA ALA A 163 -9.54 5.52 -1.58
C ALA A 163 -9.54 5.20 -0.08
N THR A 164 -9.42 3.93 0.28
CA THR A 164 -9.43 3.48 1.69
C THR A 164 -8.03 3.43 2.31
N ALA A 165 -6.97 3.43 1.50
CA ALA A 165 -5.57 3.46 1.92
C ALA A 165 -5.22 4.61 2.89
N ALA A 166 -5.76 5.81 2.61
CA ALA A 166 -5.47 7.02 3.37
C ALA A 166 -6.29 7.15 4.67
N GLY A 167 -7.33 6.33 4.84
CA GLY A 167 -8.31 6.46 5.93
C GLY A 167 -7.91 5.81 7.25
N GLY A 168 -6.81 5.06 7.28
CA GLY A 168 -6.42 4.23 8.43
C GLY A 168 -7.02 2.82 8.38
N VAL A 169 -6.42 1.92 9.17
CA VAL A 169 -6.36 0.47 8.91
C VAL A 169 -7.67 -0.32 9.09
N LEU A 170 -8.71 0.26 9.70
CA LEU A 170 -9.83 -0.49 10.29
C LEU A 170 -11.24 0.04 9.95
N THR A 171 -11.47 0.55 8.73
CA THR A 171 -12.84 0.85 8.28
C THR A 171 -13.49 -0.40 7.68
N ARG A 172 -14.81 -0.51 7.81
CA ARG A 172 -15.58 -1.57 7.16
C ARG A 172 -15.36 -1.54 5.64
N GLU A 173 -15.29 -0.34 5.08
CA GLU A 173 -15.05 -0.12 3.66
C GLU A 173 -13.67 -0.61 3.21
N ALA A 174 -12.62 -0.41 4.03
CA ALA A 174 -11.29 -0.94 3.74
C ALA A 174 -11.28 -2.47 3.80
N HIS A 175 -12.01 -3.07 4.74
CA HIS A 175 -12.17 -4.52 4.82
C HIS A 175 -12.89 -5.06 3.58
N ASP A 176 -14.04 -4.49 3.21
CA ASP A 176 -14.80 -4.91 2.04
C ASP A 176 -13.96 -4.79 0.75
N ALA A 177 -13.15 -3.74 0.60
CA ALA A 177 -12.28 -3.57 -0.56
C ALA A 177 -11.15 -4.60 -0.62
N ARG A 178 -10.57 -4.97 0.53
CA ARG A 178 -9.55 -6.02 0.63
C ARG A 178 -10.16 -7.40 0.36
N GLN A 179 -11.31 -7.70 0.95
CA GLN A 179 -12.04 -8.95 0.74
C GLN A 179 -12.41 -9.13 -0.74
N ALA A 180 -12.88 -8.06 -1.40
CA ALA A 180 -13.19 -8.11 -2.83
C ALA A 180 -11.97 -8.45 -3.70
N ALA A 181 -10.78 -7.96 -3.33
CA ALA A 181 -9.53 -8.18 -4.05
C ALA A 181 -8.90 -9.55 -3.77
N ASP A 182 -8.90 -9.96 -2.49
CA ASP A 182 -8.18 -11.14 -2.01
C ASP A 182 -9.05 -12.41 -2.14
N ASP A 183 -10.38 -12.32 -2.01
CA ASP A 183 -11.28 -13.48 -1.94
C ASP A 183 -12.40 -13.45 -2.99
N ASP A 184 -13.25 -12.42 -3.04
CA ASP A 184 -14.52 -12.49 -3.80
C ASP A 184 -14.28 -12.59 -5.32
N LEU A 185 -13.42 -11.73 -5.89
CA LEU A 185 -13.11 -11.76 -7.32
C LEU A 185 -12.32 -13.03 -7.71
N PRO A 186 -11.26 -13.43 -6.99
CA PRO A 186 -10.57 -14.70 -7.27
C PRO A 186 -11.52 -15.92 -7.22
N THR A 187 -12.40 -15.98 -6.22
CA THR A 187 -13.35 -17.08 -6.05
C THR A 187 -14.38 -17.14 -7.18
N ALA A 188 -14.92 -15.99 -7.59
CA ALA A 188 -15.83 -15.91 -8.73
C ALA A 188 -15.17 -16.41 -10.03
N LEU A 189 -13.91 -16.03 -10.26
CA LEU A 189 -13.16 -16.43 -11.44
C LEU A 189 -12.73 -17.89 -11.40
N SER A 190 -12.37 -18.44 -10.24
CA SER A 190 -12.05 -19.86 -10.10
C SER A 190 -13.28 -20.73 -10.33
N ALA A 191 -14.42 -20.38 -9.73
CA ALA A 191 -15.67 -21.10 -9.93
C ALA A 191 -16.10 -21.13 -11.41
N TYR A 192 -15.93 -20.01 -12.13
CA TYR A 192 -16.18 -19.98 -13.57
C TYR A 192 -15.19 -20.83 -14.36
N GLN A 193 -13.90 -20.82 -13.99
CA GLN A 193 -12.89 -21.66 -14.64
C GLN A 193 -13.19 -23.16 -14.46
N ASP A 194 -13.64 -23.57 -13.28
CA ASP A 194 -14.03 -24.95 -13.00
C ASP A 194 -15.24 -25.39 -13.85
N LEU A 195 -16.25 -24.52 -14.00
CA LEU A 195 -17.38 -24.76 -14.92
C LEU A 195 -16.93 -24.89 -16.37
N ARG A 196 -15.94 -24.10 -16.78
CA ARG A 196 -15.40 -24.16 -18.14
C ARG A 196 -14.63 -25.46 -18.39
N VAL A 197 -13.85 -25.94 -17.42
CA VAL A 197 -13.09 -27.20 -17.54
C VAL A 197 -14.04 -28.40 -17.65
N THR A 198 -15.14 -28.39 -16.90
CA THR A 198 -16.13 -29.48 -16.90
C THR A 198 -17.10 -29.41 -18.10
N GLY A 199 -17.25 -28.24 -18.72
CA GLY A 199 -18.09 -28.03 -19.91
C GLY A 199 -19.60 -28.00 -19.62
N SER A 200 -20.03 -28.29 -18.40
CA SER A 200 -21.44 -28.27 -17.99
C SER A 200 -21.89 -26.86 -17.62
N GLY A 201 -22.98 -26.38 -18.24
CA GLY A 201 -23.64 -25.15 -17.82
C GLY A 201 -22.87 -23.85 -18.13
N LEU A 202 -21.94 -23.86 -19.08
CA LEU A 202 -21.07 -22.71 -19.38
C LEU A 202 -21.85 -21.43 -19.68
N ALA A 203 -22.90 -21.50 -20.51
CA ALA A 203 -23.73 -20.33 -20.83
C ALA A 203 -24.41 -19.72 -19.59
N TYR A 204 -24.88 -20.56 -18.67
CA TYR A 204 -25.43 -20.09 -17.40
C TYR A 204 -24.34 -19.55 -16.47
N GLY A 205 -23.15 -20.17 -16.46
CA GLY A 205 -21.97 -19.69 -15.74
C GLY A 205 -21.50 -18.31 -16.20
N GLU A 206 -21.59 -18.01 -17.50
CA GLU A 206 -21.28 -16.66 -18.03
C GLU A 206 -22.26 -15.60 -17.49
N VAL A 207 -23.54 -15.93 -17.38
CA VAL A 207 -24.56 -15.03 -16.79
C VAL A 207 -24.26 -14.78 -15.31
N LEU A 208 -24.01 -15.85 -14.54
CA LEU A 208 -23.69 -15.73 -13.11
C LEU A 208 -22.41 -14.93 -12.86
N LEU A 209 -21.34 -15.19 -13.61
CA LEU A 209 -20.09 -14.43 -13.49
C LEU A 209 -20.33 -12.95 -13.82
N SER A 210 -21.07 -12.67 -14.89
CA SER A 210 -21.44 -11.30 -15.29
C SER A 210 -22.19 -10.55 -14.17
N GLU A 211 -23.11 -11.23 -13.48
CA GLU A 211 -23.85 -10.67 -12.34
C GLU A 211 -22.94 -10.42 -11.14
N GLN A 212 -22.11 -11.38 -10.75
CA GLN A 212 -21.17 -11.25 -9.64
C GLN A 212 -20.20 -10.09 -9.87
N LEU A 213 -19.63 -9.98 -11.08
CA LEU A 213 -18.74 -8.86 -11.44
C LEU A 213 -19.46 -7.51 -11.32
N THR A 214 -20.74 -7.45 -11.69
CA THR A 214 -21.56 -6.22 -11.60
C THR A 214 -21.85 -5.85 -10.13
N LEU A 215 -22.09 -6.84 -9.26
CA LEU A 215 -22.29 -6.62 -7.83
C LEU A 215 -21.03 -6.08 -7.16
N ILE A 216 -19.87 -6.70 -7.45
CA ILE A 216 -18.56 -6.27 -6.94
C ILE A 216 -18.28 -4.83 -7.42
N GLU A 217 -18.41 -4.57 -8.72
CA GLU A 217 -18.21 -3.25 -9.32
C GLU A 217 -19.07 -2.17 -8.64
N ARG A 218 -20.37 -2.44 -8.45
CA ARG A 218 -21.31 -1.50 -7.82
C ARG A 218 -20.91 -1.20 -6.38
N ARG A 219 -20.59 -2.23 -5.59
CA ARG A 219 -20.20 -2.06 -4.18
C ARG A 219 -18.91 -1.26 -4.07
N MET A 220 -17.89 -1.59 -4.87
CA MET A 220 -16.60 -0.90 -4.83
C MET A 220 -16.69 0.57 -5.27
N ARG A 221 -17.48 0.89 -6.31
CA ARG A 221 -17.75 2.28 -6.68
C ARG A 221 -18.42 3.06 -5.56
N SER A 222 -19.40 2.46 -4.89
CA SER A 222 -20.07 3.13 -3.77
C SER A 222 -19.09 3.49 -2.64
N ILE A 223 -18.07 2.66 -2.41
CA ILE A 223 -17.01 2.93 -1.43
C ILE A 223 -16.12 4.07 -1.90
N SER A 224 -15.62 4.04 -3.13
CA SER A 224 -14.75 5.11 -3.66
C SER A 224 -15.47 6.45 -3.69
N ASP A 225 -16.75 6.48 -4.09
CA ASP A 225 -17.55 7.70 -4.16
C ASP A 225 -17.84 8.27 -2.76
N ALA A 226 -18.15 7.41 -1.79
CA ALA A 226 -18.35 7.83 -0.41
C ALA A 226 -17.08 8.45 0.19
N GLN A 227 -15.92 7.86 -0.06
CA GLN A 227 -14.63 8.40 0.37
C GLN A 227 -14.34 9.74 -0.32
N ALA A 228 -14.55 9.84 -1.64
CA ALA A 228 -14.38 11.10 -2.37
C ALA A 228 -15.24 12.23 -1.80
N GLN A 229 -16.52 11.96 -1.52
CA GLN A 229 -17.42 12.94 -0.88
C GLN A 229 -16.98 13.31 0.54
N GLN A 230 -16.40 12.39 1.31
CA GLN A 230 -15.83 12.71 2.61
C GLN A 230 -14.61 13.63 2.50
N HIS A 231 -13.72 13.38 1.53
CA HIS A 231 -12.58 14.24 1.26
C HIS A 231 -12.99 15.65 0.81
N THR A 232 -13.96 15.77 -0.10
CA THR A 232 -14.50 17.08 -0.53
C THR A 232 -15.09 17.86 0.65
N ARG A 233 -15.90 17.23 1.50
CA ARG A 233 -16.46 17.88 2.70
C ARG A 233 -15.38 18.35 3.68
N LYS A 234 -14.31 17.58 3.86
CA LYS A 234 -13.16 17.99 4.68
C LYS A 234 -12.44 19.20 4.09
N LEU A 235 -12.24 19.23 2.76
CA LEU A 235 -11.62 20.37 2.07
C LEU A 235 -12.49 21.63 2.15
N GLU A 236 -13.80 21.51 1.96
CA GLU A 236 -14.74 22.63 2.09
C GLU A 236 -14.78 23.19 3.52
N ALA A 237 -14.83 22.31 4.52
CA ALA A 237 -14.77 22.70 5.93
C ALA A 237 -13.43 23.39 6.25
N GLY A 238 -12.31 22.84 5.77
CA GLY A 238 -10.98 23.44 5.89
C GLY A 238 -10.90 24.83 5.25
N ARG A 239 -11.40 24.97 4.01
CA ARG A 239 -11.50 26.26 3.31
C ARG A 239 -12.29 27.27 4.12
N ARG A 240 -13.47 26.89 4.63
CA ARG A 240 -14.34 27.79 5.42
C ARG A 240 -13.69 28.22 6.73
N TYR A 241 -13.01 27.30 7.41
CA TYR A 241 -12.27 27.61 8.62
C TYR A 241 -11.12 28.59 8.33
N LEU A 242 -10.33 28.32 7.28
CA LEU A 242 -9.21 29.18 6.89
C LEU A 242 -9.68 30.56 6.43
N SER A 243 -10.79 30.65 5.70
CA SER A 243 -11.36 31.93 5.30
C SER A 243 -11.87 32.75 6.49
N VAL A 244 -12.38 32.10 7.56
CA VAL A 244 -12.78 32.81 8.79
C VAL A 244 -11.56 33.22 9.61
N LYS A 245 -10.51 32.40 9.63
CA LYS A 245 -9.31 32.63 10.45
C LYS A 245 -8.33 33.64 9.84
N TYR A 246 -8.18 33.59 8.53
CA TYR A 246 -7.18 34.36 7.78
C TYR A 246 -7.79 35.28 6.72
N GLY A 247 -9.10 35.18 6.44
CA GLY A 247 -9.75 36.19 5.62
C GLY A 247 -9.99 37.43 6.46
N GLU A 248 -9.35 38.55 6.13
CA GLU A 248 -9.81 39.85 6.58
C GLU A 248 -11.31 39.97 6.30
N ALA A 249 -12.09 40.33 7.31
CA ALA A 249 -13.53 40.56 7.19
C ALA A 249 -13.90 41.74 6.25
N ASP A 250 -12.91 42.33 5.55
CA ASP A 250 -13.07 43.51 4.71
C ASP A 250 -12.84 43.30 3.20
N ASP A 251 -12.25 42.18 2.77
CA ASP A 251 -11.88 41.97 1.34
C ASP A 251 -12.88 41.14 0.53
N LEU A 252 -13.95 40.64 1.17
CA LEU A 252 -15.04 39.91 0.49
C LEU A 252 -16.41 40.56 0.73
N GLN A 253 -16.46 41.87 0.97
CA GLN A 253 -17.70 42.60 0.72
C GLN A 253 -17.84 42.80 -0.80
N PRO A 254 -18.91 42.30 -1.45
CA PRO A 254 -19.19 42.67 -2.83
C PRO A 254 -19.24 44.20 -2.92
N ALA A 255 -18.52 44.76 -3.89
CA ALA A 255 -18.38 46.20 -4.11
C ALA A 255 -19.72 46.96 -4.19
N GLU A 256 -20.83 46.24 -4.34
CA GLU A 256 -22.20 46.77 -4.38
C GLU A 256 -22.72 47.25 -3.00
N MET A 257 -22.13 46.84 -1.87
CA MET A 257 -22.58 47.33 -0.54
C MET A 257 -21.79 48.53 0.01
N ARG A 258 -20.68 48.94 -0.62
CA ARG A 258 -19.92 50.13 -0.17
C ARG A 258 -20.57 51.47 -0.53
N VAL A 259 -21.60 51.48 -1.37
CA VAL A 259 -22.24 52.73 -1.84
C VAL A 259 -23.40 53.20 -0.94
N SER A 260 -23.90 52.37 0.00
CA SER A 260 -25.08 52.72 0.82
C SER A 260 -24.75 53.20 2.25
N GLY A 261 -23.49 53.54 2.53
CA GLY A 261 -23.07 54.05 3.85
C GLY A 261 -22.85 55.57 3.91
N GLN A 262 -22.82 56.27 2.77
CA GLN A 262 -22.46 57.69 2.72
C GLN A 262 -23.69 58.54 2.38
N LYS A 263 -24.70 58.54 3.26
CA LYS A 263 -25.80 59.51 3.23
C LYS A 263 -25.68 60.51 4.39
N VAL A 264 -25.12 61.67 4.04
CA VAL A 264 -25.47 63.02 4.50
C VAL A 264 -25.39 63.29 6.01
N LYS A 265 -24.30 63.93 6.44
CA LYS A 265 -24.32 64.88 7.56
C LYS A 265 -23.49 66.10 7.16
N GLY A 266 -24.15 67.20 6.82
CA GLY A 266 -23.46 68.45 6.55
C GLY A 266 -24.24 69.45 5.71
N GLU A 267 -25.51 69.72 6.06
CA GLU A 267 -26.13 70.98 5.64
C GLU A 267 -27.06 71.47 6.75
N ALA A 268 -26.75 72.67 7.26
CA ALA A 268 -27.55 73.61 8.05
C ALA A 268 -26.90 74.02 9.38
N GLU A 269 -26.17 75.14 9.34
CA GLU A 269 -26.11 76.23 10.34
C GLU A 269 -25.12 77.26 9.75
N ARG A 270 -25.62 78.25 8.98
CA ARG A 270 -25.93 79.63 9.42
C ARG A 270 -24.80 80.28 10.21
#